data_AF-X1ICE8-F1
#
_entry.id   AF-X1ICE8-F1
#
_cell.length_a   1.000
_cell.length_b   1.000
_cell.length_c   1.000
_cell.angle_alpha   90.00
_cell.angle_beta   90.00
_cell.angle_gamma   90.00
#
_symmetry.space_group_name_H-M   'P 1'
#
loop_
_entity.id
_entity.type
_entity.pdbx_description
1 polymer ?
#
loop_
_entity_poly.entity_id
_entity_poly.type
_entity_poly.pdbx_seq_one_letter_code
_entity_poly.pdbx_strand_id
1 'polypeptide(L)'
;YSANKDQIAVSPDIVFEIKLILHELAHHFQTSREGSEEFDKKYDEYTKTHGYIDNPYEVEARELEMKWWPEFEQLLKTKLEASGIG
;
A
#
# COMPACT_ATOMS: atom_id res chain seq x y z
N TYR A 1 5.67 26.49 22.87
CA TYR A 1 5.67 25.81 21.56
C TYR A 1 6.98 25.03 21.44
N SER A 2 6.96 23.74 21.76
CA SER A 2 8.07 22.85 21.41
C SER A 2 7.78 22.32 20.02
N ALA A 3 8.64 22.63 19.06
CA ALA A 3 8.61 21.99 17.75
C ALA A 3 8.88 20.49 17.97
N ASN A 4 8.07 19.61 17.37
CA ASN A 4 8.33 18.17 17.27
C ASN A 4 9.68 17.95 16.57
N LYS A 5 10.79 18.05 17.31
CA LYS A 5 12.15 17.96 16.77
C LYS A 5 12.59 16.53 16.49
N ASP A 6 11.80 15.54 16.89
CA ASP A 6 12.26 14.15 17.00
C ASP A 6 11.36 13.14 16.24
N GLN A 7 10.44 13.59 15.38
CA GLN A 7 9.71 12.65 14.53
C GLN A 7 10.55 12.30 13.30
N ILE A 8 10.98 11.04 13.22
CA ILE A 8 11.68 10.48 12.07
C ILE A 8 10.86 10.74 10.80
N ALA A 9 11.42 11.53 9.88
CA ALA A 9 10.83 11.72 8.57
C ALA A 9 11.21 10.52 7.67
N VAL A 10 10.22 9.91 7.03
CA VAL A 10 10.44 8.81 6.09
C VAL A 10 10.63 9.40 4.70
N SER A 11 11.70 8.99 4.00
CA SER A 11 11.98 9.43 2.62
C SER A 11 10.81 9.10 1.69
N PRO A 12 10.45 9.98 0.73
CA PRO A 12 9.43 9.68 -0.28
C PRO A 12 9.64 8.34 -1.00
N ASP A 13 10.89 7.93 -1.22
CA ASP A 13 11.20 6.64 -1.85
C ASP A 13 10.75 5.47 -0.97
N ILE A 14 10.99 5.54 0.34
CA ILE A 14 10.56 4.51 1.29
C ILE A 14 9.03 4.47 1.36
N VAL A 15 8.37 5.64 1.34
CA VAL A 15 6.91 5.72 1.29
C VAL A 15 6.37 5.03 0.03
N PHE A 16 7.00 5.28 -1.11
CA PHE A 16 6.63 4.66 -2.39
C PHE A 16 6.77 3.13 -2.35
N GLU A 17 7.92 2.62 -1.91
CA GLU A 17 8.16 1.17 -1.83
C GLU A 17 7.19 0.46 -0.88
N ILE A 18 6.88 1.05 0.27
CA ILE A 18 5.93 0.45 1.22
C ILE A 18 4.51 0.45 0.64
N LYS A 19 4.12 1.52 -0.06
CA LYS A 19 2.82 1.55 -0.74
C LYS A 19 2.73 0.48 -1.83
N LEU A 20 3.80 0.25 -2.61
CA LEU A 20 3.84 -0.86 -3.55
C LEU A 20 3.67 -2.21 -2.86
N ILE A 21 4.32 -2.43 -1.71
CA ILE A 21 4.12 -3.67 -0.94
C ILE A 21 2.66 -3.84 -0.50
N LEU A 22 2.01 -2.77 -0.03
CA LEU A 22 0.59 -2.82 0.36
C LEU A 22 -0.32 -3.06 -0.86
N HIS A 23 0.02 -2.47 -2.00
CA HIS A 23 -0.69 -2.66 -3.26
C HIS A 23 -0.69 -4.13 -3.71
N GLU A 24 0.49 -4.74 -3.78
CA GLU A 24 0.64 -6.14 -4.18
C GLU A 24 0.00 -7.10 -3.17
N LEU A 25 0.00 -6.73 -1.88
CA LEU A 25 -0.73 -7.48 -0.86
C LEU A 25 -2.25 -7.46 -1.12
N ALA A 26 -2.81 -6.36 -1.62
CA ALA A 26 -4.20 -6.30 -2.04
C ALA A 26 -4.47 -7.28 -3.19
N HIS A 27 -3.62 -7.31 -4.22
CA HIS A 27 -3.73 -8.29 -5.30
C HIS A 27 -3.61 -9.74 -4.82
N HIS A 28 -2.74 -9.99 -3.85
CA HIS A 28 -2.66 -11.31 -3.22
C HIS A 28 -3.98 -11.70 -2.53
N PHE A 29 -4.63 -10.78 -1.82
CA PHE A 29 -5.93 -11.04 -1.18
C PHE A 29 -7.06 -11.21 -2.20
N GLN A 30 -7.09 -10.40 -3.25
CA GLN A 30 -8.05 -10.52 -4.36
C GLN A 30 -7.91 -11.89 -5.05
N THR A 31 -6.68 -12.28 -5.37
CA THR A 31 -6.35 -13.59 -5.94
C THR A 31 -6.74 -14.73 -5.00
N SER A 32 -6.48 -14.59 -3.70
CA SER A 32 -6.86 -15.59 -2.69
C SER A 32 -8.38 -15.72 -2.52
N ARG A 33 -9.13 -14.62 -2.73
CA ARG A 33 -10.59 -14.58 -2.63
C ARG A 33 -11.28 -15.22 -3.84
N GLU A 34 -10.71 -15.07 -5.02
CA GLU A 34 -11.38 -15.39 -6.30
C GLU A 34 -10.75 -16.59 -7.04
N GLY A 35 -9.51 -16.94 -6.70
CA GLY A 35 -8.66 -17.83 -7.49
C GLY A 35 -7.92 -17.08 -8.58
N SER A 36 -6.67 -17.48 -8.86
CA SER A 36 -5.77 -16.76 -9.78
C SER A 36 -6.30 -16.67 -11.21
N GLU A 37 -6.86 -17.75 -11.75
CA GLU A 37 -7.36 -17.76 -13.13
C GLU A 37 -8.53 -16.79 -13.35
N GLU A 38 -9.48 -16.76 -12.40
CA GLU A 38 -10.63 -15.86 -12.50
C GLU A 38 -10.23 -14.40 -12.23
N PHE A 39 -9.30 -14.18 -11.32
CA PHE A 39 -8.71 -12.86 -11.08
C PHE A 39 -8.05 -12.32 -12.36
N ASP A 40 -7.13 -13.09 -12.95
CA ASP A 40 -6.39 -12.67 -14.16
C ASP A 40 -7.34 -12.33 -15.31
N LYS A 41 -8.35 -13.17 -15.52
CA LYS A 41 -9.36 -12.93 -16.56
C LYS A 41 -10.12 -11.63 -16.35
N LYS A 42 -10.68 -11.41 -15.15
CA LYS A 42 -11.43 -10.19 -14.85
C LYS A 42 -10.54 -8.95 -14.86
N TYR A 43 -9.31 -9.07 -14.36
CA TYR A 43 -8.34 -8.00 -14.36
C TYR A 43 -8.04 -7.55 -15.79
N ASP A 44 -7.81 -8.47 -16.72
CA ASP A 44 -7.61 -8.18 -18.13
C ASP A 44 -8.85 -7.53 -18.78
N GLU A 45 -10.03 -8.05 -18.49
CA GLU A 45 -11.30 -7.52 -18.99
C GLU A 45 -11.53 -6.08 -18.51
N TYR A 46 -11.32 -5.81 -17.22
CA TYR A 46 -11.47 -4.46 -16.65
C TYR A 46 -10.38 -3.51 -17.13
N THR A 47 -9.14 -3.97 -17.25
CA THR A 47 -8.05 -3.14 -17.80
C THR A 47 -8.34 -2.73 -19.24
N LYS A 48 -8.88 -3.63 -20.07
CA LYS A 48 -9.29 -3.29 -21.44
C LYS A 48 -10.46 -2.31 -21.48
N THR A 49 -11.40 -2.43 -20.54
CA THR A 49 -12.65 -1.67 -20.53
C THR A 49 -12.48 -0.27 -19.93
N HIS A 50 -11.70 -0.15 -18.86
CA HIS A 50 -11.58 1.06 -18.04
C HIS A 50 -10.16 1.66 -18.09
N GLY A 51 -9.17 0.91 -18.57
CA GLY A 51 -7.76 1.24 -18.39
C GLY A 51 -7.26 0.84 -17.00
N TYR A 52 -5.94 0.89 -16.82
CA TYR A 52 -5.27 0.54 -15.57
C TYR A 52 -5.75 1.43 -14.40
N ILE A 53 -5.80 2.75 -14.62
CA ILE A 53 -6.13 3.73 -13.56
C ILE A 53 -7.55 3.53 -13.00
N ASP A 54 -8.49 3.02 -13.78
CA ASP A 54 -9.89 2.84 -13.34
C ASP A 54 -10.28 1.35 -13.25
N ASN A 55 -9.32 0.43 -13.32
CA ASN A 55 -9.57 -0.99 -13.08
C ASN A 55 -10.04 -1.16 -11.61
N PRO A 56 -11.20 -1.80 -11.34
CA PRO A 56 -11.71 -1.98 -9.99
C PRO A 56 -10.71 -2.63 -9.02
N TYR A 57 -9.86 -3.55 -9.49
CA TYR A 57 -8.85 -4.18 -8.64
C TYR A 57 -7.73 -3.21 -8.25
N GLU A 58 -7.32 -2.34 -9.17
CA GLU A 58 -6.34 -1.27 -8.96
C GLU A 58 -6.88 -0.17 -8.04
N VAL A 59 -8.18 0.12 -8.15
CA VAL A 59 -8.87 1.03 -7.23
C VAL A 59 -8.89 0.44 -5.82
N GLU A 60 -9.34 -0.80 -5.65
CA GLU A 60 -9.35 -1.49 -4.34
C GLU A 60 -7.93 -1.56 -3.74
N ALA A 61 -6.90 -1.82 -4.55
CA ALA A 61 -5.51 -1.85 -4.10
C ALA A 61 -5.04 -0.49 -3.56
N ARG A 62 -5.30 0.61 -4.28
CA ARG A 62 -4.97 1.97 -3.83
C ARG A 62 -5.77 2.39 -2.60
N GLU A 63 -7.02 1.95 -2.46
CA GLU A 63 -7.80 2.18 -1.24
C GLU A 63 -7.15 1.48 -0.03
N LEU A 64 -6.63 0.26 -0.21
CA LEU A 64 -5.89 -0.45 0.83
C LEU A 64 -4.59 0.28 1.19
N GLU A 65 -3.81 0.72 0.21
CA GLU A 65 -2.61 1.54 0.43
C GLU A 65 -2.91 2.77 1.29
N MET A 66 -3.90 3.56 0.89
CA MET A 66 -4.28 4.80 1.57
C MET A 66 -4.77 4.53 2.99
N LYS A 67 -5.49 3.42 3.18
CA LYS A 67 -6.03 3.03 4.48
C LYS A 67 -4.96 2.58 5.46
N TRP A 68 -3.93 1.86 5.00
CA TRP A 68 -2.95 1.20 5.89
C TRP A 68 -1.60 1.90 6.00
N TRP A 69 -1.28 2.80 5.06
CA TRP A 69 -0.03 3.55 5.10
C TRP A 69 0.20 4.29 6.43
N PRO A 70 -0.78 5.07 6.98
CA PRO A 70 -0.55 5.80 8.22
C PRO A 70 -0.21 4.90 9.42
N GLU A 71 -0.85 3.74 9.52
CA GLU A 71 -0.64 2.75 10.58
C GLU A 71 0.73 2.09 10.44
N PHE A 72 1.11 1.74 9.21
CA PHE A 72 2.42 1.17 8.93
C PHE A 72 3.54 2.18 9.20
N GLU A 73 3.35 3.43 8.78
CA GLU A 73 4.29 4.52 9.04
C GLU A 73 4.50 4.71 10.55
N GLN A 74 3.41 4.75 11.33
CA GLN A 74 3.49 4.88 12.78
C GLN A 74 4.19 3.67 13.43
N LEU A 75 3.90 2.46 12.97
CA LEU A 75 4.56 1.24 13.43
C LEU A 75 6.06 1.28 13.15
N LEU A 76 6.45 1.64 11.93
CA LEU A 76 7.85 1.77 11.53
C LEU A 76 8.60 2.78 12.41
N LYS A 77 8.05 3.98 12.57
CA LYS A 77 8.63 5.03 13.43
C LYS A 77 8.82 4.52 14.87
N THR A 78 7.79 3.90 15.44
CA THR A 78 7.84 3.33 16.79
C THR A 78 8.95 2.28 16.94
N LYS A 79 9.15 1.43 15.92
CA LYS A 79 10.20 0.40 15.93
C LYS A 79 11.60 0.98 15.79
N LEU A 80 11.77 2.01 14.98
CA LEU A 80 13.05 2.71 14.81
C LEU A 80 13.47 3.40 16.11
N GLU A 81 12.55 4.16 16.72
CA GLU A 81 12.78 4.83 18.00
C GLU A 81 13.15 3.84 19.11
N ALA A 82 12.41 2.73 19.22
CA ALA A 82 12.71 1.66 20.17
C ALA A 82 14.07 0.97 19.93
N SER A 83 14.59 1.07 18.70
CA SER A 83 15.91 0.57 18.32
C SER A 83 17.03 1.61 18.52
N GLY A 84 16.72 2.78 19.08
CA GLY A 84 17.67 3.88 19.27
C GLY A 84 17.98 4.67 17.99
N ILE A 85 17.16 4.50 16.95
CA ILE A 85 17.24 5.26 15.71
C ILE A 85 16.15 6.32 15.80
N GLY A 86 16.51 7.56 16.09
CA GLY A 86 15.59 8.69 16.29
C GLY A 86 16.35 10.00 16.39
#